data_AF-A0A1A1YMD8-F1
#
_entry.id   AF-A0A1A1YMD8-F1
#
_cell.length_a   1.000
_cell.length_b   1.000
_cell.length_c   1.000
_cell.angle_alpha   90.00
_cell.angle_beta   90.00
_cell.angle_gamma   90.00
#
_symmetry.space_group_name_H-M   'P 1'
#
loop_
_entity.id
_entity.type
_entity.pdbx_description
1 polymer ?
#
loop_
_entity_poly.entity_id
_entity_poly.type
_entity_poly.pdbx_seq_one_letter_code
_entity_poly.pdbx_strand_id
1 'polypeptide(L)'
;MAVWQRIVAAIKRDPYGRTARQVEEVLQTARPYGVSKALSEVLVRTREHLEATERAEVAHQIQAMLRRSELQAPEFASRIGISNESFADYLEGTTSPPASLLLRMQRLSDRFAKLSAQRQAK
;
A
#
# COMPACT_ATOMS: atom_id res chain seq x y z
N MET A 1 -17.46 27.20 9.04
CA MET A 1 -16.46 26.59 8.13
C MET A 1 -16.63 27.15 6.73
N ALA A 2 -15.56 27.61 6.10
CA ALA A 2 -15.59 28.03 4.71
C ALA A 2 -15.83 26.84 3.78
N VAL A 3 -16.46 27.08 2.62
CA VAL A 3 -16.81 26.02 1.65
C VAL A 3 -15.57 25.21 1.21
N TRP A 4 -14.45 25.89 0.94
CA TRP A 4 -13.20 25.23 0.57
C TRP A 4 -12.66 24.30 1.67
N GLN A 5 -12.83 24.64 2.95
CA GLN A 5 -12.40 23.79 4.07
C GLN A 5 -13.20 22.49 4.11
N ARG A 6 -14.51 22.56 3.82
CA ARG A 6 -15.39 21.39 3.75
C ARG A 6 -15.01 20.48 2.59
N ILE A 7 -14.66 21.06 1.44
CA ILE A 7 -14.18 20.30 0.27
C ILE A 7 -12.88 19.58 0.61
N VAL A 8 -11.91 20.28 1.19
CA VAL A 8 -10.63 19.67 1.62
C VAL A 8 -10.86 18.55 2.64
N ALA A 9 -11.74 18.74 3.62
CA ALA A 9 -12.06 17.71 4.60
C ALA A 9 -12.71 16.48 3.96
N ALA A 10 -13.59 16.67 2.97
CA ALA A 10 -14.21 15.58 2.22
C ALA A 10 -13.17 14.80 1.39
N ILE A 11 -12.24 15.50 0.70
CA ILE A 11 -11.16 14.86 -0.05
C ILE A 11 -10.24 14.05 0.87
N LYS A 12 -9.86 14.62 2.02
CA LYS A 12 -9.02 13.91 3.01
C LYS A 12 -9.68 12.66 3.56
N ARG A 13 -11.01 12.63 3.66
CA ARG A 13 -11.77 11.47 4.11
C ARG A 13 -11.88 10.40 3.03
N ASP A 14 -12.06 10.81 1.77
CA ASP A 14 -12.22 9.91 0.64
C ASP A 14 -11.66 10.55 -0.65
N PRO A 15 -10.38 10.28 -0.99
CA PRO A 15 -9.71 10.89 -2.13
C PRO A 15 -10.17 10.35 -3.50
N TYR A 16 -10.95 9.28 -3.51
CA TYR A 16 -11.58 8.72 -4.71
C TYR A 16 -13.10 8.87 -4.73
N GLY A 17 -13.67 9.42 -3.66
CA GLY A 17 -15.10 9.63 -3.47
C GLY A 17 -15.70 10.70 -4.36
N ARG A 18 -17.03 10.83 -4.28
CA ARG A 18 -17.82 11.74 -5.12
C ARG A 18 -17.32 13.18 -5.10
N THR A 19 -16.95 13.73 -3.93
CA THR A 19 -16.46 15.12 -3.83
C THR A 19 -15.11 15.31 -4.52
N ALA A 20 -14.19 14.35 -4.39
CA ALA A 20 -12.91 14.41 -5.10
C ALA A 20 -13.12 14.37 -6.62
N ARG A 21 -14.00 13.49 -7.12
CA ARG A 21 -14.38 13.42 -8.53
C ARG A 21 -14.96 14.72 -9.07
N GLN A 22 -15.87 15.33 -8.32
CA GLN A 22 -16.46 16.60 -8.73
C GLN A 22 -15.44 17.75 -8.75
N VAL A 23 -14.46 17.74 -7.84
CA VAL A 23 -13.35 18.70 -7.88
C VAL A 23 -12.48 18.45 -9.12
N GLU A 24 -12.18 17.20 -9.49
CA GLU A 24 -11.46 16.90 -10.73
C GLU A 24 -12.17 17.45 -11.97
N GLU A 25 -13.48 17.22 -12.10
CA GLU A 25 -14.31 17.73 -13.21
C GLU A 25 -14.25 19.27 -13.30
N VAL A 26 -14.37 19.95 -12.15
CA VAL A 26 -14.27 21.42 -12.11
C VAL A 26 -12.87 21.89 -12.48
N LEU A 27 -11.81 21.20 -12.00
CA LEU A 27 -10.43 21.56 -12.32
C LEU A 27 -10.08 21.37 -13.81
N GLN A 28 -10.76 20.46 -14.52
CA GLN A 28 -10.58 20.29 -15.96
C GLN A 28 -11.10 21.48 -16.78
N THR A 29 -12.10 22.19 -16.28
CA THR A 29 -12.77 23.31 -16.98
C THR A 29 -12.33 24.69 -16.46
N ALA A 30 -11.85 24.76 -15.22
CA ALA A 30 -11.42 26.00 -14.58
C ALA A 30 -10.00 26.41 -14.99
N ARG A 31 -9.78 27.69 -15.27
CA ARG A 31 -8.41 28.22 -15.44
C ARG A 31 -7.63 28.10 -14.12
N PRO A 32 -6.38 27.63 -14.14
CA PRO A 32 -5.62 27.32 -12.93
C PRO A 32 -5.10 28.58 -12.25
N TYR A 33 -5.92 29.23 -11.42
CA TYR A 33 -5.48 30.33 -10.55
C TYR A 33 -6.05 30.18 -9.14
N GLY A 34 -5.25 30.55 -8.14
CA GLY A 34 -5.65 30.59 -6.72
C GLY A 34 -6.09 29.23 -6.16
N VAL A 35 -7.33 29.17 -5.70
CA VAL A 35 -7.91 28.01 -4.99
C VAL A 35 -7.89 26.73 -5.82
N SER A 36 -8.02 26.82 -7.14
CA SER A 36 -7.98 25.65 -8.03
C SER A 36 -6.63 24.92 -7.98
N LYS A 37 -5.52 25.66 -7.92
CA LYS A 37 -4.18 25.07 -7.78
C LYS A 37 -4.02 24.39 -6.42
N ALA A 38 -4.45 25.05 -5.35
CA ALA A 38 -4.38 24.50 -4.00
C ALA A 38 -5.23 23.22 -3.85
N LEU A 39 -6.43 23.18 -4.44
CA LEU A 39 -7.28 21.99 -4.44
C LEU A 39 -6.66 20.83 -5.23
N SER A 40 -6.01 21.11 -6.36
CA SER A 40 -5.26 20.10 -7.12
C SER A 40 -4.12 19.51 -6.29
N GLU A 41 -3.31 20.35 -5.64
CA GLU A 41 -2.22 19.90 -4.77
C GLU A 41 -2.73 19.07 -3.57
N VAL A 42 -3.84 19.46 -2.96
CA VAL A 42 -4.47 18.68 -1.88
C VAL A 42 -4.89 17.30 -2.38
N LEU A 43 -5.50 17.21 -3.56
CA LEU A 43 -5.96 15.95 -4.13
C LEU A 43 -4.79 15.01 -4.45
N VAL A 44 -3.74 15.52 -5.09
CA VAL A 44 -2.51 14.74 -5.38
C VAL A 44 -1.88 14.23 -4.08
N ARG A 45 -1.59 15.12 -3.12
CA ARG A 45 -0.95 14.72 -1.86
C ARG A 45 -1.77 13.76 -1.03
N THR A 46 -3.09 13.90 -1.03
CA THR A 46 -3.96 12.99 -0.28
C THR A 46 -3.91 11.58 -0.88
N ARG A 47 -3.86 11.47 -2.21
CA ARG A 47 -3.72 10.17 -2.89
C ARG A 47 -2.35 9.54 -2.68
N GLU A 48 -1.28 10.32 -2.81
CA GLU A 48 0.08 9.86 -2.51
C GLU A 48 0.19 9.35 -1.06
N HIS A 49 -0.44 10.03 -0.12
CA HIS A 49 -0.48 9.61 1.28
C HIS A 49 -1.27 8.31 1.48
N LEU A 50 -2.42 8.17 0.80
CA LEU A 50 -3.19 6.93 0.82
C LEU A 50 -2.38 5.77 0.24
N GLU A 51 -1.76 5.94 -0.93
CA GLU A 51 -0.92 4.92 -1.56
C GLU A 51 0.28 4.53 -0.68
N ALA A 52 0.91 5.50 0.00
CA ALA A 52 1.97 5.22 0.96
C ALA A 52 1.47 4.40 2.16
N THR A 53 0.25 4.68 2.64
CA THR A 53 -0.38 3.92 3.72
C THR A 53 -0.69 2.49 3.29
N GLU A 54 -1.28 2.32 2.10
CA GLU A 54 -1.58 1.01 1.52
C GLU A 54 -0.29 0.18 1.32
N ARG A 55 0.79 0.78 0.82
CA ARG A 55 2.10 0.12 0.72
C ARG A 55 2.64 -0.32 2.09
N ALA A 56 2.49 0.52 3.12
CA ALA A 56 2.91 0.16 4.47
C ALA A 56 2.07 -1.00 5.06
N GLU A 57 0.76 -1.05 4.78
CA GLU A 57 -0.09 -2.18 5.16
C GLU A 57 0.33 -3.49 4.48
N VAL A 58 0.62 -3.43 3.17
CA VAL A 58 1.13 -4.58 2.42
C VAL A 58 2.48 -5.04 2.99
N ALA A 59 3.40 -4.12 3.28
CA ALA A 59 4.67 -4.44 3.90
C ALA A 59 4.48 -5.14 5.27
N HIS A 60 3.55 -4.66 6.09
CA HIS A 60 3.21 -5.30 7.36
C HIS A 60 2.69 -6.73 7.17
N GLN A 61 1.87 -6.96 6.15
CA GLN A 61 1.38 -8.29 5.79
C GLN A 61 2.51 -9.23 5.39
N ILE A 62 3.46 -8.76 4.57
CA ILE A 62 4.64 -9.53 4.13
C ILE A 62 5.53 -9.88 5.33
N GLN A 63 5.77 -8.93 6.22
CA GLN A 63 6.54 -9.18 7.44
C GLN A 63 5.85 -10.23 8.34
N ALA A 64 4.51 -10.21 8.43
CA ALA A 64 3.76 -11.24 9.16
C ALA A 64 3.92 -12.63 8.52
N MET A 65 3.87 -12.72 7.19
CA MET A 65 4.12 -13.96 6.45
C MET A 65 5.55 -14.49 6.69
N LEU A 66 6.55 -13.60 6.70
CA LEU A 66 7.95 -13.95 6.98
C LEU A 66 8.09 -14.51 8.40
N ARG A 67 7.63 -13.77 9.42
CA ARG A 67 7.68 -14.22 10.82
C ARG A 67 7.01 -15.58 11.02
N ARG A 68 5.84 -15.78 10.43
CA ARG A 68 5.07 -17.02 10.52
C ARG A 68 5.75 -18.21 9.84
N SER A 69 6.55 -17.96 8.80
CA SER A 69 7.28 -19.02 8.09
C SER A 69 8.52 -19.51 8.83
N GLU A 70 8.97 -18.78 9.86
CA GLU A 70 10.23 -19.04 10.60
C GLU A 70 11.49 -19.05 9.70
N LEU A 71 11.38 -18.53 8.47
CA LEU A 71 12.48 -18.40 7.54
C LEU A 71 13.24 -17.10 7.75
N GLN A 72 14.53 -17.12 7.41
CA GLN A 72 15.29 -15.88 7.28
C GLN A 72 14.88 -15.13 6.00
N ALA A 73 14.97 -13.81 6.01
CA ALA A 73 14.57 -12.98 4.86
C ALA A 73 15.25 -13.38 3.53
N PRO A 74 16.57 -13.66 3.48
CA PRO A 74 17.22 -14.09 2.23
C PRO A 74 16.72 -15.44 1.73
N GLU A 75 16.41 -16.36 2.65
CA GLU A 75 15.89 -17.68 2.32
C GLU A 75 14.46 -17.59 1.78
N PHE A 76 13.65 -16.70 2.37
CA PHE A 76 12.30 -16.41 1.91
C PHE A 76 12.29 -15.82 0.50
N ALA A 77 13.15 -14.81 0.25
CA ALA A 77 13.32 -14.17 -1.07
C ALA A 77 13.72 -15.18 -2.15
N SER A 78 14.72 -16.03 -1.85
CA SER A 78 15.17 -17.10 -2.74
C SER A 78 14.03 -18.07 -3.09
N ARG A 79 13.22 -18.49 -2.11
CA ARG A 79 12.10 -19.43 -2.33
C ARG A 79 10.94 -18.86 -3.13
N ILE A 80 10.71 -17.55 -3.07
CA ILE A 80 9.70 -16.89 -3.92
C ILE A 80 10.28 -16.44 -5.27
N GLY A 81 11.59 -16.56 -5.47
CA GLY A 81 12.28 -16.33 -6.74
C GLY A 81 12.58 -14.85 -7.04
N ILE A 82 12.91 -14.05 -6.01
CA ILE A 82 13.30 -12.64 -6.18
C ILE A 82 14.64 -12.36 -5.49
N SER A 83 15.27 -11.23 -5.82
CA SER A 83 16.48 -10.76 -5.15
C SER A 83 16.19 -10.30 -3.71
N ASN A 84 17.22 -10.32 -2.86
CA ASN A 84 17.12 -9.81 -1.50
C ASN A 84 16.80 -8.31 -1.46
N GLU A 85 17.29 -7.55 -2.46
CA GLU A 85 17.04 -6.11 -2.60
C GLU A 85 15.56 -5.83 -2.88
N SER A 86 14.97 -6.47 -3.90
CA SER A 86 13.54 -6.34 -4.17
C SER A 86 12.68 -6.80 -3.00
N PHE A 87 13.13 -7.82 -2.27
CA PHE A 87 12.43 -8.24 -1.05
C PHE A 87 12.53 -7.20 0.07
N ALA A 88 13.69 -6.56 0.24
CA ALA A 88 13.86 -5.47 1.20
C ALA A 88 12.95 -4.28 0.86
N ASP A 89 12.85 -3.89 -0.41
CA ASP A 89 11.93 -2.82 -0.85
C ASP A 89 10.47 -3.11 -0.47
N TYR A 90 10.05 -4.37 -0.56
CA TYR A 90 8.71 -4.80 -0.16
C TYR A 90 8.53 -4.83 1.36
N LEU A 91 9.57 -5.19 2.12
CA LEU A 91 9.54 -5.20 3.58
C LEU A 91 9.51 -3.78 4.17
N GLU A 92 10.14 -2.82 3.49
CA GLU A 92 10.15 -1.40 3.85
C GLU A 92 8.91 -0.65 3.37
N GLY A 93 8.13 -1.23 2.45
CA GLY A 93 6.97 -0.57 1.84
C GLY A 93 7.36 0.48 0.79
N THR A 94 8.61 0.47 0.33
CA THR A 94 9.09 1.34 -0.75
C THR A 94 8.35 1.04 -2.04
N THR A 95 8.06 -0.23 -2.33
CA THR A 95 7.20 -0.63 -3.44
C THR A 95 6.21 -1.71 -3.00
N SER A 96 5.10 -1.85 -3.72
CA SER A 96 4.18 -2.98 -3.52
C SER A 96 4.53 -4.09 -4.50
N PRO A 97 4.61 -5.36 -4.06
CA PRO A 97 4.73 -6.48 -4.98
C PRO A 97 3.46 -6.65 -5.83
N PRO A 98 3.56 -7.31 -7.00
CA PRO A 98 2.39 -7.70 -7.76
C PRO A 98 1.57 -8.74 -7.00
N ALA A 99 0.25 -8.76 -7.22
CA ALA A 99 -0.67 -9.66 -6.52
C ALA A 99 -0.30 -11.15 -6.65
N SER A 100 0.23 -11.55 -7.82
CA SER A 100 0.71 -12.92 -8.05
C SER A 100 1.87 -13.31 -7.13
N LEU A 101 2.74 -12.36 -6.77
CA LEU A 101 3.84 -12.59 -5.85
C LEU A 101 3.35 -12.65 -4.40
N LEU A 102 2.40 -11.80 -3.99
CA LEU A 102 1.75 -11.90 -2.67
C LEU A 102 1.12 -13.28 -2.43
N LEU A 103 0.42 -13.82 -3.43
CA LEU A 103 -0.14 -15.18 -3.36
C LEU A 103 0.95 -16.25 -3.20
N ARG A 104 2.10 -16.08 -3.84
CA ARG A 104 3.24 -17.01 -3.70
C ARG A 104 3.84 -16.92 -2.29
N MET A 105 4.02 -15.72 -1.76
CA MET A 105 4.50 -15.48 -0.39
C MET A 105 3.56 -16.11 0.64
N GLN A 106 2.24 -15.94 0.48
CA GLN A 106 1.23 -16.51 1.36
C GLN A 106 1.28 -18.03 1.37
N ARG A 107 1.29 -18.67 0.18
CA ARG A 107 1.39 -20.13 0.07
C ARG A 107 2.68 -20.68 0.67
N LEU A 108 3.80 -19.97 0.49
CA LEU A 108 5.07 -20.33 1.09
C LEU A 108 4.99 -20.27 2.62
N SER A 109 4.47 -19.16 3.16
CA SER A 109 4.30 -18.98 4.60
C SER A 109 3.40 -20.06 5.22
N ASP A 110 2.26 -20.34 4.59
CA ASP A 110 1.33 -21.38 5.02
C ASP A 110 1.98 -22.77 5.05
N ARG A 111 2.78 -23.09 4.04
CA ARG A 111 3.48 -24.37 3.94
C ARG A 111 4.48 -24.54 5.06
N PHE A 112 5.30 -23.53 5.34
CA PHE A 112 6.32 -23.60 6.39
C PHE A 112 5.71 -23.62 7.80
N ALA A 113 4.65 -22.85 8.03
CA ALA A 113 3.92 -22.89 9.30
C ALA A 113 3.33 -24.29 9.58
N LYS A 114 2.82 -24.99 8.56
CA LYS A 114 2.35 -26.37 8.71
C LYS A 114 3.47 -27.33 9.05
N LEU A 115 4.64 -27.17 8.43
CA LEU A 115 5.81 -28.00 8.70
C LEU A 115 6.38 -27.77 10.10
N SER A 116 6.41 -26.52 10.59
CA SER A 116 6.86 -26.24 11.97
C SER A 116 5.91 -26.83 13.00
N ALA A 117 4.59 -26.69 12.80
CA ALA A 117 3.58 -27.31 13.66
C ALA A 117 3.69 -28.84 13.72
N GLN A 118 3.92 -29.51 12.58
CA GLN A 118 4.12 -30.96 12.54
C GLN A 118 5.38 -31.41 13.30
N ARG A 119 6.44 -30.60 13.29
CA ARG A 119 7.67 -30.90 14.04
C ARG A 119 7.48 -30.76 15.55
N GLN A 120 6.65 -29.81 15.99
CA GLN A 120 6.37 -29.59 17.41
C GLN A 120 5.40 -30.62 18.00
N ALA A 121 4.58 -31.26 17.17
CA ALA A 121 3.64 -32.30 17.58
C ALA A 121 4.27 -33.70 17.74
N LYS A 122 5.56 -33.84 17.41
CA LYS A 122 6.33 -35.08 17.47
C LYS A 122 7.33 -35.01 18.63
#